data_AF-A0A351ZAU6-F1
#
_entry.id   AF-A0A351ZAU6-F1
#
_cell.length_a   1.000
_cell.length_b   1.000
_cell.length_c   1.000
_cell.angle_alpha   90.00
_cell.angle_beta   90.00
_cell.angle_gamma   90.00
#
_symmetry.space_group_name_H-M   'P 1'
#
loop_
_entity.id
_entity.type
_entity.pdbx_description
1 polymer ?
#
loop_
_entity_poly.entity_id
_entity_poly.type
_entity_poly.pdbx_seq_one_letter_code
_entity_poly.pdbx_strand_id
1 'polypeptide(L)'
;MVHRNSDSSLAKLAYNEASEFVCREAIQIHGGCGLSKEYPFAYLYARARGWVIAGGTVEMLRNRIAVEILGRNFDQRPPKPVVVKQ
;
A
#
# COMPACT_ATOMS: atom_id res chain seq x y z
N MET A 1 3.58 -17.83 -18.81
CA MET A 1 3.19 -16.51 -18.27
C MET A 1 2.25 -16.76 -17.10
N VAL A 2 2.74 -16.64 -15.86
CA VAL A 2 2.03 -17.09 -14.65
C VAL A 2 1.47 -15.87 -13.91
N HIS A 3 0.34 -15.32 -14.36
CA HIS A 3 -0.29 -14.12 -13.79
C HIS A 3 -1.23 -14.40 -12.62
N ARG A 4 -0.83 -15.23 -11.65
CA ARG A 4 -1.84 -15.73 -10.69
C ARG A 4 -2.06 -14.86 -9.46
N ASN A 5 -1.25 -13.83 -9.16
CA ASN A 5 -1.35 -13.13 -7.88
C ASN A 5 -1.14 -11.60 -7.90
N SER A 6 -0.52 -11.00 -8.92
CA SER A 6 -0.31 -9.54 -8.94
C SER A 6 -1.58 -8.71 -9.10
N ASP A 7 -2.64 -9.23 -9.70
CA ASP A 7 -3.85 -8.42 -9.99
C ASP A 7 -4.46 -7.80 -8.71
N SER A 8 -4.50 -8.56 -7.62
CA SER A 8 -4.98 -8.06 -6.32
C SER A 8 -4.04 -7.02 -5.71
N SER A 9 -2.72 -7.22 -5.85
CA SER A 9 -1.72 -6.27 -5.36
C SER A 9 -1.75 -4.95 -6.15
N LEU A 10 -1.95 -5.05 -7.47
CA LEU A 10 -2.10 -3.91 -8.38
C LEU A 10 -3.39 -3.15 -8.06
N ALA A 11 -4.52 -3.86 -7.92
CA ALA A 11 -5.80 -3.26 -7.58
C ALA A 11 -5.75 -2.50 -6.25
N LYS A 12 -5.17 -3.12 -5.20
CA LYS A 12 -5.01 -2.47 -3.89
C LYS A 12 -4.08 -1.26 -3.96
N LEU A 13 -2.98 -1.35 -4.69
CA LEU A 13 -2.04 -0.24 -4.88
C LEU A 13 -2.75 0.95 -5.52
N ALA A 14 -3.41 0.72 -6.66
CA ALA A 14 -4.13 1.76 -7.40
C ALA A 14 -5.23 2.41 -6.55
N TYR A 15 -6.03 1.62 -5.84
CA TYR A 15 -7.07 2.14 -4.95
C TYR A 15 -6.48 2.97 -3.80
N ASN A 16 -5.41 2.49 -3.16
CA ASN A 16 -4.77 3.17 -2.04
C ASN A 16 -4.19 4.53 -2.47
N GLU A 17 -3.48 4.58 -3.60
CA GLU A 17 -2.92 5.83 -4.12
C GLU A 17 -4.01 6.81 -4.55
N ALA A 18 -5.03 6.33 -5.26
CA ALA A 18 -6.13 7.18 -5.71
C ALA A 18 -6.95 7.73 -4.54
N SER A 19 -7.33 6.88 -3.58
CA SER A 19 -8.12 7.31 -2.43
C SER A 19 -7.38 8.30 -1.54
N GLU A 20 -6.08 8.09 -1.33
CA GLU A 20 -5.24 9.03 -0.58
C GLU A 20 -5.14 10.38 -1.28
N PHE A 21 -4.83 10.36 -2.59
CA PHE A 21 -4.69 11.55 -3.40
C PHE A 21 -5.98 12.38 -3.40
N VAL A 22 -7.12 11.75 -3.71
CA VAL A 22 -8.42 12.46 -3.78
C VAL A 22 -8.79 13.07 -2.43
N CYS A 23 -8.61 12.35 -1.32
CA CYS A 23 -8.93 12.88 0.00
C CYS A 23 -8.01 14.05 0.39
N ARG A 24 -6.72 13.95 0.07
CA ARG A 24 -5.74 15.00 0.35
C ARG A 24 -6.01 16.26 -0.46
N GLU A 25 -6.29 16.12 -1.76
CA GLU A 25 -6.64 17.24 -2.63
C GLU A 25 -7.98 17.88 -2.21
N ALA A 26 -8.97 17.08 -1.79
CA ALA A 26 -10.23 17.61 -1.28
C ALA A 26 -10.01 18.52 -0.06
N ILE A 27 -9.14 18.13 0.88
CA ILE A 27 -8.77 18.99 2.02
C ILE A 27 -8.10 20.28 1.52
N GLN A 28 -7.14 20.16 0.61
CA GLN A 28 -6.40 21.32 0.09
C GLN A 28 -7.31 22.33 -0.61
N ILE A 29 -8.26 21.87 -1.43
CA ILE A 29 -9.22 22.70 -2.17
C ILE A 29 -10.15 23.45 -1.22
N HIS A 30 -10.60 22.80 -0.13
CA HIS A 30 -11.53 23.41 0.84
C HIS A 30 -10.81 24.24 1.91
N GLY A 31 -9.48 24.26 1.94
CA GLY A 31 -8.69 25.00 2.92
C GLY A 31 -9.05 24.65 4.36
N GLY A 32 -9.23 25.65 5.22
CA GLY A 32 -9.58 25.46 6.64
C GLY A 32 -10.88 24.66 6.85
N CYS A 33 -11.87 24.82 5.97
CA CYS A 33 -13.10 24.03 6.01
C CYS A 33 -12.86 22.55 5.75
N GLY A 34 -11.82 22.21 4.97
CA GLY A 34 -11.41 20.83 4.71
C GLY A 34 -10.98 20.06 5.96
N LEU A 35 -10.57 20.77 7.02
CA LEU A 35 -10.21 20.21 8.32
C LEU A 35 -11.34 20.26 9.35
N SER A 36 -12.45 20.94 9.04
CA SER A 36 -13.60 21.03 9.93
C SER A 36 -14.28 19.67 10.10
N LYS A 37 -14.87 19.44 11.28
CA LYS A 37 -15.71 18.25 11.56
C LYS A 37 -17.09 18.33 10.88
N GLU A 38 -17.46 19.48 10.33
CA GLU A 38 -18.70 19.68 9.57
C GLU A 38 -18.66 18.95 8.21
N TYR A 39 -17.45 18.71 7.68
CA TYR A 39 -17.24 17.99 6.43
C TYR A 39 -16.49 16.67 6.67
N PRO A 40 -16.71 15.65 5.83
CA PRO A 40 -16.11 14.33 6.05
C PRO A 40 -14.65 14.23 5.60
N PHE A 41 -14.06 15.26 4.98
CA PHE A 41 -12.78 15.17 4.28
C PHE A 41 -11.62 14.71 5.18
N ALA A 42 -11.45 15.34 6.35
CA ALA A 42 -10.41 14.95 7.31
C ALA A 42 -10.56 13.50 7.81
N TYR A 43 -11.81 13.05 8.03
CA TYR A 43 -12.12 11.68 8.43
C TYR A 43 -11.79 10.67 7.30
N LEU A 44 -12.19 10.99 6.07
CA LEU A 44 -11.93 10.15 4.91
C LEU A 44 -10.43 10.06 4.62
N TYR A 45 -9.69 11.16 4.74
CA TYR A 45 -8.23 11.16 4.61
C TYR A 45 -7.59 10.26 5.66
N ALA A 46 -8.00 10.35 6.94
CA ALA A 46 -7.49 9.47 7.98
C ALA A 46 -7.74 7.98 7.66
N ARG A 47 -8.92 7.65 7.12
CA ARG A 47 -9.23 6.28 6.65
C ARG A 47 -8.36 5.85 5.48
N ALA A 48 -8.26 6.68 4.44
CA ALA A 48 -7.44 6.40 3.27
C ALA A 48 -5.97 6.15 3.67
N ARG A 49 -5.42 7.01 4.54
CA ARG A 49 -4.08 6.84 5.10
C ARG A 49 -3.92 5.55 5.90
N GLY A 50 -4.93 5.13 6.67
CA GLY A 50 -4.91 3.84 7.36
C GLY A 50 -4.80 2.65 6.39
N TRP A 51 -5.56 2.68 5.30
CA TRP A 51 -5.57 1.60 4.30
C TRP A 51 -4.32 1.54 3.42
N VAL A 52 -3.59 2.65 3.27
CA VAL A 52 -2.25 2.70 2.66
C VAL A 52 -1.25 1.83 3.44
N ILE A 53 -1.47 1.60 4.73
CA ILE A 53 -0.58 0.83 5.61
C ILE A 53 -1.11 -0.59 5.85
N ALA A 54 -2.41 -0.71 6.14
CA ALA A 54 -3.03 -1.97 6.49
C ALA A 54 -3.13 -2.94 5.30
N GLY A 55 -2.88 -4.23 5.57
CA GLY A 55 -2.95 -5.29 4.56
C GLY A 55 -1.82 -5.24 3.52
N GLY A 56 -0.69 -4.59 3.86
CA GLY A 56 0.45 -4.38 2.99
C GLY A 56 0.57 -2.92 2.59
N THR A 57 1.73 -2.33 2.88
CA THR A 57 2.01 -0.94 2.51
C THR A 57 2.13 -0.81 0.99
N VAL A 58 1.96 0.41 0.47
CA VAL A 58 2.13 0.66 -0.98
C VAL A 58 3.53 0.28 -1.47
N GLU A 59 4.57 0.42 -0.66
CA GLU A 59 5.94 -0.05 -0.95
C GLU A 59 6.00 -1.57 -1.05
N MET A 60 5.36 -2.30 -0.13
CA MET A 60 5.30 -3.76 -0.18
C MET A 60 4.52 -4.27 -1.38
N LEU A 61 3.42 -3.60 -1.74
CA LEU A 61 2.65 -3.92 -2.94
C LEU A 61 3.49 -3.71 -4.20
N ARG A 62 4.22 -2.59 -4.31
CA ARG A 62 5.15 -2.34 -5.43
C ARG A 62 6.26 -3.38 -5.50
N ASN A 63 6.87 -3.75 -4.37
CA ASN A 63 7.87 -4.81 -4.34
C ASN A 63 7.29 -6.15 -4.83
N ARG A 64 6.07 -6.50 -4.41
CA ARG A 64 5.41 -7.73 -4.85
C ARG A 64 5.12 -7.73 -6.36
N ILE A 65 4.66 -6.62 -6.90
CA ILE A 65 4.47 -6.44 -8.34
C ILE A 65 5.81 -6.55 -9.08
N ALA A 66 6.87 -5.92 -8.56
CA ALA A 66 8.20 -5.99 -9.14
C ALA A 66 8.78 -7.41 -9.17
N VAL A 67 8.58 -8.19 -8.10
CA VAL A 67 8.97 -9.62 -8.05
C VAL A 67 8.31 -10.42 -9.18
N GLU A 68 7.02 -10.18 -9.44
CA GLU A 68 6.30 -10.85 -10.53
C GLU A 68 6.81 -10.40 -11.91
N ILE A 69 6.99 -9.10 -12.12
CA ILE A 69 7.48 -8.54 -13.40
C ILE A 69 8.91 -9.01 -13.71
N LEU A 70 9.80 -8.98 -12.71
CA LEU A 70 11.23 -9.27 -12.87
C LEU A 70 11.56 -10.76 -12.74
N GLY A 71 10.63 -11.58 -12.26
CA GLY A 71 10.84 -13.00 -11.99
C GLY A 71 11.87 -13.28 -10.88
N ARG A 72 12.15 -12.30 -10.01
CA ARG A 72 13.15 -12.39 -8.94
C ARG A 72 12.47 -12.30 -7.58
N ASN A 73 12.53 -13.36 -6.79
CA ASN A 73 11.98 -13.38 -5.43
C ASN A 73 12.99 -12.86 -4.41
N PHE A 74 12.50 -12.12 -3.41
CA PHE A 74 13.26 -11.77 -2.21
C PHE A 74 12.82 -12.69 -1.07
N ASP A 75 13.72 -13.51 -0.54
CA ASP A 75 13.42 -14.34 0.63
C ASP A 75 13.41 -13.47 1.89
N GLN A 76 12.24 -13.36 2.52
CA GLN A 76 12.05 -12.63 3.76
C GLN A 76 12.32 -13.52 4.99
N ARG A 77 12.58 -14.81 4.80
CA ARG A 77 12.86 -15.73 5.90
C ARG A 77 14.30 -15.56 6.37
N PRO A 78 14.55 -15.60 7.69
CA PRO A 78 15.91 -15.68 8.20
C PRO A 78 16.62 -16.92 7.63
N PRO A 79 17.93 -16.85 7.35
CA PRO A 79 18.70 -18.02 6.96
C PRO A 79 18.61 -19.09 8.06
N LYS A 80 18.47 -20.35 7.67
CA LYS A 80 18.46 -21.46 8.63
C LYS A 80 19.79 -21.49 9.38
N PRO A 81 19.80 -21.74 10.71
CA PRO A 81 21.04 -21.91 11.45
C PRO A 81 21.86 -23.04 10.82
N VAL A 82 23.15 -22.78 10.59
CA VAL A 82 24.07 -23.78 10.06
C VAL A 82 24.35 -24.78 11.17
N VAL A 83 23.82 -26.00 11.05
CA VAL A 83 24.15 -27.09 11.97
C VAL A 83 25.52 -27.65 11.57
N VAL A 84 26.56 -27.28 12.30
CA VAL A 84 27.89 -27.90 12.17
C VAL A 84 27.82 -29.26 12.83
N LYS A 85 27.88 -30.34 12.04
CA LYS A 85 28.07 -31.69 12.60
C LYS A 85 29.52 -31.82 13.07
N GLN A 86 29.68 -32.25 14.32
CA GLN A 86 30.97 -32.69 14.87
C GLN A 86 31.45 -33.97 14.17
#